data_AF-G0R5V3-F1
#
_entry.id   AF-G0R5V3-F1
#
_cell.length_a   1.000
_cell.length_b   1.000
_cell.length_c   1.000
_cell.angle_alpha   90.00
_cell.angle_beta   90.00
_cell.angle_gamma   90.00
#
_symmetry.space_group_name_H-M   'P 1'
#
loop_
_entity.id
_entity.type
_entity.pdbx_description
1 polymer ?
#
loop_
_entity_poly.entity_id
_entity_poly.type
_entity_poly.pdbx_seq_one_letter_code
_entity_poly.pdbx_strand_id
1 'polypeptide(L)'
;MVKNLKLYCETSKIFLFNITPITFTIDLSDDACVLHLTQFASYFYKLNPNKPKSNTQKLIKELINNLKSIYYSVNSDYKKLKSNFFSKPKMHNSFIDCLQENNYIWLLKPTVYNRGRGIELFNNLDQFQKFIKEYSDGIFDKNLLLQNHINKNNQNNINNNNKSFKSYQLLKSSTFVIQKYIEKPLLIFGRKFDIRIFVFVNYNMDCYIYKCGYIRTASQLFKIGDFQNQFIHLTNNAVQKYAQNYGQFEDGNILSLEQLQSQMNQYPAFDFYGKIWPKIKDICLMTLQSVKKKINSDDRKHCFELFGYDFFIDEDFKVWLIEINSNPCLEESNFYLSQLMPRMIDDMFKISLDQLFTKPNGYANKIQQKFTIDGQNDDENLWQFMINLSLNNNNKQN
;
A
#
# COMPACT_ATOMS: atom_id res chain seq x y z
N MET A 1 -0.73 -10.60 0.21
CA MET A 1 0.69 -10.23 0.46
C MET A 1 1.26 -10.86 1.73
N VAL A 2 0.96 -10.35 2.94
CA VAL A 2 1.64 -10.76 4.20
C VAL A 2 1.59 -12.28 4.47
N LYS A 3 0.44 -12.92 4.24
CA LYS A 3 0.30 -14.39 4.39
C LYS A 3 1.29 -15.18 3.50
N ASN A 4 1.53 -14.73 2.26
CA ASN A 4 2.47 -15.37 1.34
C ASN A 4 3.93 -15.08 1.73
N LEU A 5 4.24 -13.82 2.06
CA LEU A 5 5.56 -13.42 2.52
C LEU A 5 5.98 -14.15 3.80
N LYS A 6 5.05 -14.42 4.72
CA LYS A 6 5.33 -15.11 5.97
C LYS A 6 6.04 -16.44 5.76
N LEU A 7 5.50 -17.30 4.89
CA LEU A 7 6.10 -18.61 4.62
C LEU A 7 7.50 -18.47 4.00
N TYR A 8 7.63 -17.61 2.99
CA TYR A 8 8.90 -17.35 2.33
C TYR A 8 9.97 -16.83 3.31
N CYS A 9 9.61 -15.87 4.15
CA CYS A 9 10.48 -15.29 5.18
C CYS A 9 10.92 -16.33 6.21
N GLU A 10 10.01 -17.19 6.66
CA GLU A 10 10.32 -18.26 7.60
C GLU A 10 11.30 -19.29 7.01
N THR A 11 11.10 -19.71 5.76
CA THR A 11 12.01 -20.63 5.07
C THR A 11 13.38 -19.98 4.80
N SER A 12 13.39 -18.69 4.48
CA SER A 12 14.61 -17.95 4.12
C SER A 12 15.33 -17.32 5.31
N LYS A 13 14.83 -17.50 6.54
CA LYS A 13 15.35 -16.90 7.78
C LYS A 13 15.42 -15.36 7.74
N ILE A 14 14.43 -14.74 7.09
CA ILE A 14 14.30 -13.28 6.99
C ILE A 14 13.17 -12.82 7.92
N PHE A 15 13.37 -11.71 8.64
CA PHE A 15 12.31 -11.16 9.48
C PHE A 15 11.23 -10.49 8.64
N LEU A 16 10.00 -11.02 8.67
CA LEU A 16 8.85 -10.49 7.91
C LEU A 16 8.61 -9.00 8.19
N PHE A 17 8.66 -8.62 9.47
CA PHE A 17 8.42 -7.25 9.90
C PHE A 17 9.65 -6.33 9.80
N ASN A 18 10.66 -6.75 9.02
CA ASN A 18 11.66 -5.84 8.46
C ASN A 18 11.31 -5.36 7.04
N ILE A 19 10.33 -6.00 6.39
CA ILE A 19 9.92 -5.72 5.01
C ILE A 19 8.66 -4.87 4.99
N THR A 20 7.68 -5.19 5.84
CA THR A 20 6.38 -4.54 5.93
C THR A 20 6.08 -4.22 7.39
N PRO A 21 5.31 -3.17 7.71
CA PRO A 21 4.96 -2.87 9.10
C PRO A 21 4.23 -4.03 9.78
N ILE A 22 4.21 -4.04 11.12
CA ILE A 22 3.51 -5.09 11.87
C ILE A 22 2.06 -5.14 11.40
N THR A 23 1.65 -6.28 10.84
CA THR A 23 0.36 -6.43 10.17
C THR A 23 -0.36 -7.69 10.64
N PHE A 24 -1.64 -7.54 10.95
CA PHE A 24 -2.59 -8.60 11.26
C PHE A 24 -3.74 -8.58 10.25
N THR A 25 -4.34 -9.74 10.01
CA THR A 25 -5.55 -9.87 9.19
C THR A 25 -6.65 -10.47 10.06
N ILE A 26 -7.82 -9.85 10.05
CA ILE A 26 -9.00 -10.34 10.76
C ILE A 26 -10.09 -10.58 9.72
N ASP A 27 -10.68 -11.76 9.76
CA ASP A 27 -11.85 -12.11 8.98
C ASP A 27 -12.91 -12.59 9.98
N LEU A 28 -14.02 -11.86 10.08
CA LEU A 28 -15.11 -12.14 11.01
C LEU A 28 -15.91 -13.39 10.62
N SER A 29 -15.73 -13.91 9.40
CA SER A 29 -16.32 -15.15 8.92
C SER A 29 -15.39 -16.37 9.08
N ASP A 30 -14.12 -16.15 9.43
CA ASP A 30 -13.13 -17.22 9.67
C ASP A 30 -13.34 -17.84 11.05
N ASP A 31 -13.37 -19.17 11.13
CA ASP A 31 -13.46 -19.92 12.39
C ASP A 31 -12.33 -19.58 13.38
N ALA A 32 -11.18 -19.14 12.87
CA ALA A 32 -10.03 -18.68 13.66
C ALA A 32 -10.11 -17.20 14.04
N CYS A 33 -11.23 -16.49 13.78
CA CYS A 33 -11.40 -15.07 14.07
C CYS A 33 -11.03 -14.69 15.51
N VAL A 34 -11.56 -15.43 16.49
CA VAL A 34 -11.30 -15.19 17.93
C VAL A 34 -9.81 -15.31 18.24
N LEU A 35 -9.12 -16.28 17.62
CA LEU A 35 -7.68 -16.44 17.76
C LEU A 35 -6.93 -15.24 17.18
N HIS A 36 -7.28 -14.78 15.98
CA HIS A 36 -6.65 -13.62 15.34
C HIS A 36 -6.87 -12.32 16.11
N LEU A 37 -8.10 -12.07 16.58
CA LEU A 37 -8.43 -10.94 17.45
C LEU A 37 -7.63 -10.98 18.75
N THR A 38 -7.58 -12.14 19.41
CA THR A 38 -6.84 -12.33 20.67
C THR A 38 -5.34 -12.11 20.45
N GLN A 39 -4.79 -12.60 19.34
CA GLN A 39 -3.39 -12.38 18.97
C GLN A 39 -3.09 -10.89 18.77
N PHE A 40 -3.89 -10.20 17.96
CA PHE A 40 -3.74 -8.76 17.75
C PHE A 40 -3.81 -8.00 19.08
N ALA A 41 -4.87 -8.16 19.87
CA ALA A 41 -5.05 -7.44 21.13
C ALA A 41 -3.92 -7.73 22.14
N SER A 42 -3.42 -8.97 22.18
CA SER A 42 -2.26 -9.34 22.99
C SER A 42 -1.00 -8.57 22.57
N TYR A 43 -0.73 -8.49 21.26
CA TYR A 43 0.41 -7.72 20.76
C TYR A 43 0.21 -6.21 20.92
N PHE A 44 -1.01 -5.71 20.74
CA PHE A 44 -1.36 -4.33 20.97
C PHE A 44 -1.01 -3.92 22.40
N TYR A 45 -1.40 -4.68 23.43
CA TYR A 45 -1.02 -4.35 24.80
C TYR A 45 0.45 -4.62 25.12
N LYS A 46 1.02 -5.70 24.59
CA LYS A 46 2.42 -6.05 24.86
C LYS A 46 3.40 -5.01 24.33
N LEU A 47 3.10 -4.44 23.17
CA LEU A 47 3.96 -3.49 22.47
C LEU A 47 3.65 -2.03 22.84
N ASN A 48 2.53 -1.76 23.53
CA ASN A 48 2.18 -0.41 23.98
C ASN A 48 3.12 0.04 25.11
N PRO A 49 3.89 1.14 24.94
CA PRO A 49 4.71 1.70 26.02
C PRO A 49 3.86 2.16 27.21
N ASN A 50 2.66 2.66 26.93
CA ASN A 50 1.69 3.17 27.89
C ASN A 50 0.67 2.10 28.30
N LYS A 51 1.07 0.81 28.26
CA LYS A 51 0.16 -0.30 28.61
C LYS A 51 -0.51 -0.06 29.97
N PRO A 52 -1.83 -0.30 30.09
CA PRO A 52 -2.50 -0.14 31.36
C PRO A 52 -1.93 -1.12 32.40
N LYS A 53 -1.88 -0.69 33.68
CA LYS A 53 -1.47 -1.55 34.82
C LYS A 53 -2.50 -2.63 35.15
N SER A 54 -3.70 -2.54 34.57
CA SER A 54 -4.82 -3.47 34.77
C SER A 54 -4.54 -4.83 34.12
N ASN A 55 -5.34 -5.85 34.48
CA ASN A 55 -5.19 -7.19 33.93
C ASN A 55 -5.56 -7.19 32.43
N THR A 56 -4.56 -7.10 31.56
CA THR A 56 -4.71 -7.09 30.09
C THR A 56 -5.50 -8.29 29.57
N GLN A 57 -5.43 -9.46 30.24
CA GLN A 57 -6.24 -10.62 29.86
C GLN A 57 -7.73 -10.38 30.05
N LYS A 58 -8.13 -9.61 31.08
CA LYS A 58 -9.53 -9.24 31.30
C LYS A 58 -10.03 -8.33 30.18
N LEU A 59 -9.25 -7.31 29.82
CA LEU A 59 -9.57 -6.38 28.72
C LEU A 59 -9.69 -7.09 27.38
N ILE A 60 -8.79 -8.04 27.10
CA ILE A 60 -8.88 -8.84 25.87
C ILE A 60 -10.16 -9.69 25.87
N LYS A 61 -10.49 -10.36 26.99
CA LYS A 61 -11.74 -11.14 27.10
C LYS A 61 -12.97 -10.26 26.89
N GLU A 62 -12.97 -9.06 27.44
CA GLU A 62 -14.05 -8.09 27.29
C GLU A 62 -14.22 -7.64 25.84
N LEU A 63 -13.13 -7.28 25.15
CA LEU A 63 -13.14 -6.97 23.71
C LEU A 63 -13.74 -8.13 22.89
N ILE A 64 -13.28 -9.36 23.12
CA ILE A 64 -13.80 -10.54 22.40
C ILE A 64 -15.30 -10.72 22.68
N ASN A 65 -15.72 -10.59 23.95
CA ASN A 65 -17.13 -10.69 24.32
C ASN A 65 -17.99 -9.61 23.63
N ASN A 66 -17.50 -8.38 23.56
CA ASN A 66 -18.21 -7.27 22.95
C ASN A 66 -18.35 -7.40 21.43
N LEU A 67 -17.53 -8.24 20.79
CA LEU A 67 -17.57 -8.54 19.35
C LEU A 67 -18.27 -9.88 19.05
N LYS A 68 -18.79 -10.60 20.06
CA LYS A 68 -19.49 -11.89 19.87
C LYS A 68 -20.66 -11.82 18.91
N SER A 69 -21.38 -10.71 18.88
CA SER A 69 -22.57 -10.55 18.06
C SER A 69 -22.30 -10.40 16.57
N ILE A 70 -21.04 -10.21 16.15
CA ILE A 70 -20.69 -9.88 14.75
C ILE A 70 -19.82 -10.94 14.05
N TYR A 71 -19.42 -12.02 14.71
CA TYR A 71 -18.69 -13.14 14.07
C TYR A 71 -19.53 -14.42 14.05
N TYR A 72 -19.43 -15.21 12.97
CA TYR A 72 -20.49 -16.16 12.58
C TYR A 72 -20.38 -17.59 13.14
N SER A 73 -19.26 -18.02 13.71
CA SER A 73 -19.16 -19.25 14.51
C SER A 73 -17.80 -19.31 15.22
N VAL A 74 -17.68 -20.11 16.30
CA VAL A 74 -16.40 -20.32 17.00
C VAL A 74 -16.06 -21.80 16.92
N ASN A 75 -14.99 -22.15 16.20
CA ASN A 75 -14.36 -23.45 16.42
C ASN A 75 -13.28 -23.29 17.50
N SER A 76 -13.60 -23.68 18.74
CA SER A 76 -12.70 -23.55 19.89
C SER A 76 -11.45 -24.44 19.79
N ASP A 77 -11.43 -25.39 18.86
CA ASP A 77 -10.36 -26.37 18.70
C ASP A 77 -9.22 -25.89 17.78
N TYR A 78 -9.25 -24.63 17.33
CA TYR A 78 -8.16 -24.04 16.56
C TYR A 78 -6.89 -23.92 17.41
N LYS A 79 -5.99 -24.89 17.26
CA LYS A 79 -4.68 -24.90 17.91
C LYS A 79 -3.88 -23.69 17.43
N LYS A 80 -3.37 -22.91 18.39
CA LYS A 80 -2.43 -21.82 18.16
C LYS A 80 -1.22 -22.35 17.37
N LEU A 81 -1.16 -22.06 16.07
CA LEU A 81 0.04 -22.28 15.27
C LEU A 81 1.20 -21.55 15.97
N LYS A 82 2.28 -22.28 16.30
CA LYS A 82 3.47 -21.66 16.91
C LYS A 82 3.94 -20.54 15.97
N SER A 83 3.89 -19.29 16.44
CA SER A 83 4.45 -18.17 15.67
C SER A 83 5.96 -18.39 15.57
N ASN A 84 6.47 -18.52 14.34
CA ASN A 84 7.88 -18.70 14.10
C ASN A 84 8.64 -17.40 14.49
N PHE A 85 9.89 -17.53 14.91
CA PHE A 85 10.70 -16.40 15.40
C PHE A 85 10.83 -15.28 14.35
N PHE A 86 10.90 -15.65 13.07
CA PHE A 86 11.03 -14.73 11.93
C PHE A 86 9.74 -13.97 11.57
N SER A 87 8.60 -14.41 12.08
CA SER A 87 7.30 -13.74 11.88
C SER A 87 6.75 -13.13 13.18
N LYS A 88 7.60 -12.98 14.20
CA LYS A 88 7.23 -12.39 15.49
C LYS A 88 7.28 -10.85 15.42
N PRO A 89 6.17 -10.15 15.70
CA PRO A 89 6.16 -8.68 15.79
C PRO A 89 7.20 -8.16 16.77
N LYS A 90 7.97 -7.15 16.34
CA LYS A 90 8.93 -6.39 17.15
C LYS A 90 8.75 -4.91 16.85
N MET A 91 8.80 -4.08 17.90
CA MET A 91 8.67 -2.65 17.73
C MET A 91 9.89 -2.08 17.01
N HIS A 92 9.65 -1.25 16.00
CA HIS A 92 10.67 -0.45 15.33
C HIS A 92 10.63 0.97 15.87
N ASN A 93 11.76 1.68 15.86
CA ASN A 93 11.86 3.04 16.41
C ASN A 93 10.90 4.01 15.71
N SER A 94 10.74 3.88 14.38
CA SER A 94 9.81 4.71 13.61
C SER A 94 8.32 4.46 13.87
N PHE A 95 7.97 3.40 14.61
CA PHE A 95 6.59 3.14 14.98
C PHE A 95 6.12 3.95 16.18
N ILE A 96 7.01 4.64 16.91
CA ILE A 96 6.61 5.41 18.08
C ILE A 96 7.35 6.73 18.09
N ASP A 97 6.61 7.84 18.08
CA ASP A 97 7.21 9.12 18.42
C ASP A 97 7.29 9.31 19.94
N CYS A 98 8.49 9.09 20.49
CA CYS A 98 8.75 9.30 21.92
C CYS A 98 8.88 10.78 22.32
N LEU A 99 8.99 11.70 21.35
CA LEU A 99 9.20 13.13 21.60
C LEU A 99 7.90 13.93 21.64
N GLN A 100 6.85 13.44 20.98
CA GLN A 100 5.48 13.96 21.10
C GLN A 100 4.65 13.06 22.01
N GLU A 101 3.52 13.53 22.53
CA GLU A 101 2.61 12.68 23.33
C GLU A 101 2.41 11.35 22.61
N ASN A 102 2.92 10.27 23.21
CA ASN A 102 3.14 9.00 22.55
C ASN A 102 1.81 8.38 22.12
N ASN A 103 1.45 8.61 20.85
CA ASN A 103 0.10 8.36 20.34
C ASN A 103 -0.15 6.87 20.06
N TYR A 104 0.87 6.03 19.93
CA TYR A 104 0.77 4.57 19.74
C TYR A 104 -0.31 4.17 18.70
N ILE A 105 -0.17 4.71 17.48
CA ILE A 105 -1.22 4.68 16.45
C ILE A 105 -1.16 3.38 15.64
N TRP A 106 -2.34 2.84 15.36
CA TRP A 106 -2.58 1.73 14.46
C TRP A 106 -3.56 2.14 13.37
N LEU A 107 -3.50 1.42 12.27
CA LEU A 107 -4.33 1.63 11.10
C LEU A 107 -5.23 0.42 10.92
N LEU A 108 -6.52 0.65 10.69
CA LEU A 108 -7.51 -0.33 10.26
C LEU A 108 -7.86 -0.05 8.79
N LYS A 109 -7.75 -1.07 7.93
CA LYS A 109 -8.15 -1.00 6.52
C LYS A 109 -9.10 -2.16 6.19
N PRO A 110 -10.35 -1.91 5.80
CA PRO A 110 -11.22 -2.94 5.24
C PRO A 110 -10.64 -3.47 3.91
N THR A 111 -10.65 -4.79 3.68
CA THR A 111 -9.96 -5.37 2.51
C THR A 111 -10.72 -5.22 1.19
N VAL A 112 -12.01 -4.91 1.25
CA VAL A 112 -12.88 -4.80 0.06
C VAL A 112 -12.71 -3.45 -0.65
N TYR A 113 -12.08 -2.47 0.00
CA TYR A 113 -11.97 -1.10 -0.50
C TYR A 113 -10.54 -0.73 -0.89
N ASN A 114 -10.46 0.08 -1.94
CA ASN A 114 -9.21 0.62 -2.50
C ASN A 114 -9.18 2.14 -2.37
N ARG A 115 -8.06 2.76 -2.78
CA ARG A 115 -7.91 4.23 -2.91
C ARG A 115 -8.04 4.99 -1.57
N GLY A 116 -7.57 4.39 -0.48
CA GLY A 116 -7.63 4.98 0.86
C GLY A 116 -9.02 5.00 1.49
N ARG A 117 -10.04 4.41 0.84
CA ARG A 117 -11.40 4.39 1.36
C ARG A 117 -11.51 3.49 2.58
N GLY A 118 -12.15 4.03 3.61
CA GLY A 118 -12.41 3.35 4.87
C GLY A 118 -11.20 3.10 5.76
N ILE A 119 -10.05 3.72 5.45
CA ILE A 119 -8.90 3.67 6.35
C ILE A 119 -9.19 4.53 7.58
N GLU A 120 -9.12 3.90 8.74
CA GLU A 120 -9.29 4.55 10.04
C GLU A 120 -8.01 4.41 10.86
N LEU A 121 -7.64 5.49 11.56
CA LEU A 121 -6.53 5.50 12.50
C LEU A 121 -7.08 5.45 13.94
N PHE A 122 -6.47 4.61 14.78
CA PHE A 122 -6.86 4.43 16.17
C PHE A 122 -5.64 4.29 17.08
N ASN A 123 -5.80 4.64 18.35
CA ASN A 123 -4.74 4.49 19.36
C ASN A 123 -5.18 3.68 20.60
N ASN A 124 -6.42 3.20 20.61
CA ASN A 124 -6.96 2.37 21.68
C ASN A 124 -7.92 1.31 21.13
N LEU A 125 -8.16 0.26 21.93
CA LEU A 125 -8.99 -0.87 21.49
C LEU A 125 -10.49 -0.56 21.46
N ASP A 126 -10.96 0.50 22.15
CA ASP A 126 -12.36 0.91 22.10
C ASP A 126 -12.71 1.54 20.74
N GLN A 127 -11.83 2.39 20.20
CA GLN A 127 -11.92 2.90 18.83
C GLN A 127 -11.88 1.76 17.80
N PHE A 128 -10.95 0.81 17.97
CA PHE A 128 -10.88 -0.37 17.12
C PHE A 128 -12.19 -1.18 17.14
N GLN A 129 -12.74 -1.43 18.34
CA GLN A 129 -14.02 -2.12 18.52
C GLN A 129 -15.16 -1.38 17.82
N LYS A 130 -15.21 -0.05 17.97
CA LYS A 130 -16.20 0.81 17.33
C LYS A 130 -16.13 0.70 15.80
N PHE A 131 -14.95 0.87 15.22
CA PHE A 131 -14.78 0.82 13.76
C PHE A 131 -15.16 -0.55 13.19
N ILE A 132 -14.74 -1.65 13.82
CA ILE A 132 -15.16 -2.98 13.36
C ILE A 132 -16.68 -3.13 13.37
N LYS A 133 -17.37 -2.69 14.43
CA LYS A 133 -18.84 -2.73 14.48
C LYS A 133 -19.49 -1.89 13.39
N GLU A 134 -19.02 -0.66 13.20
CA GLU A 134 -19.54 0.25 12.16
C GLU A 134 -19.41 -0.32 10.75
N TYR A 135 -18.26 -0.92 10.40
CA TYR A 135 -18.08 -1.58 9.11
C TYR A 135 -18.86 -2.89 8.98
N SER A 136 -19.08 -3.63 10.06
CA SER A 136 -19.93 -4.83 10.03
C SER A 136 -21.40 -4.46 9.78
N ASP A 137 -21.90 -3.41 10.44
CA ASP A 137 -23.30 -2.98 10.34
C ASP A 137 -23.55 -2.20 9.03
N GLY A 138 -22.58 -1.40 8.60
CA GLY A 138 -22.60 -0.56 7.42
C GLY A 138 -22.47 0.92 7.77
N ILE A 139 -21.41 1.57 7.27
CA ILE A 139 -21.10 2.98 7.52
C ILE A 139 -21.13 3.80 6.24
N PHE A 140 -21.49 5.09 6.32
CA PHE A 140 -21.39 5.99 5.18
C PHE A 140 -19.93 6.24 4.77
N ASP A 141 -19.66 6.27 3.47
CA ASP A 141 -18.34 6.61 2.94
C ASP A 141 -18.05 8.11 3.16
N LYS A 142 -17.19 8.41 4.16
CA LYS A 142 -16.72 9.77 4.49
C LYS A 142 -16.16 10.50 3.26
N ASN A 143 -15.42 9.81 2.40
CA ASN A 143 -14.85 10.43 1.21
C ASN A 143 -15.96 10.87 0.26
N LEU A 144 -16.97 10.03 0.00
CA LEU A 144 -18.13 10.38 -0.82
C LEU A 144 -18.91 11.58 -0.27
N LEU A 145 -19.07 11.66 1.06
CA LEU A 145 -19.69 12.82 1.71
C LEU A 145 -18.90 14.11 1.43
N LEU A 146 -17.57 14.07 1.57
CA LEU A 146 -16.68 15.18 1.23
C LEU A 146 -16.81 15.59 -0.24
N GLN A 147 -16.81 14.65 -1.19
CA GLN A 147 -16.98 14.97 -2.62
C GLN A 147 -18.29 15.70 -2.88
N ASN A 148 -19.39 15.25 -2.25
CA ASN A 148 -20.70 15.85 -2.43
C ASN A 148 -20.79 17.25 -1.84
N HIS A 149 -20.19 17.50 -0.68
CA HIS A 149 -20.12 18.84 -0.09
C HIS A 149 -19.34 19.81 -0.98
N ILE A 150 -18.18 19.40 -1.49
CA ILE A 150 -17.36 20.23 -2.39
C ILE A 150 -18.10 20.49 -3.71
N ASN A 151 -18.70 19.46 -4.30
CA ASN A 151 -19.47 19.61 -5.55
C ASN A 151 -20.67 20.55 -5.38
N LYS A 152 -21.38 20.51 -4.24
CA LYS A 152 -22.48 21.46 -3.96
C LYS A 152 -21.98 22.90 -3.88
N ASN A 153 -20.84 23.14 -3.24
CA ASN A 153 -20.27 24.48 -3.15
C ASN A 153 -19.81 25.02 -4.52
N ASN A 154 -19.30 24.15 -5.40
CA ASN A 154 -18.89 24.52 -6.76
C ASN A 154 -20.08 24.68 -7.73
N GLN A 155 -21.24 24.06 -7.45
CA GLN A 155 -22.43 24.10 -8.30
C GLN A 155 -23.39 25.27 -8.03
N ASN A 156 -23.07 26.18 -7.10
CA ASN A 156 -23.90 27.38 -6.85
C ASN A 156 -23.91 28.42 -7.99
N ASN A 157 -23.35 28.12 -9.17
CA ASN A 157 -23.33 29.01 -10.34
C ASN A 157 -24.00 28.47 -11.63
N ILE A 158 -24.70 27.32 -11.61
CA ILE A 158 -25.47 26.89 -12.80
C ILE A 158 -26.84 26.32 -12.39
N ASN A 159 -27.90 26.95 -12.90
CA ASN A 159 -29.29 26.57 -12.71
C ASN A 159 -29.61 25.16 -13.22
N ASN A 160 -30.30 24.45 -12.32
CA ASN A 160 -31.42 23.52 -12.53
C ASN A 160 -31.26 22.11 -13.13
N ASN A 161 -31.76 21.19 -12.31
CA ASN A 161 -32.67 20.07 -12.58
C ASN A 161 -32.09 18.70 -12.96
N ASN A 162 -32.54 17.71 -12.17
CA ASN A 162 -32.40 16.26 -12.29
C ASN A 162 -31.01 15.68 -12.06
N LYS A 163 -30.61 15.55 -10.79
CA LYS A 163 -29.71 14.47 -10.37
C LYS A 163 -30.46 13.56 -9.41
N SER A 164 -30.74 12.34 -9.87
CA SER A 164 -31.18 11.26 -9.00
C SER A 164 -30.28 11.19 -7.77
N PHE A 165 -30.89 11.12 -6.59
CA PHE A 165 -30.16 10.77 -5.37
C PHE A 165 -29.54 9.40 -5.59
N LYS A 166 -28.24 9.33 -5.90
CA LYS A 166 -27.49 8.07 -5.87
C LYS A 166 -27.71 7.49 -4.47
N SER A 167 -28.26 6.28 -4.41
CA SER A 167 -28.39 5.51 -3.18
C SER A 167 -27.05 5.57 -2.45
N TYR A 168 -27.07 6.02 -1.19
CA TYR A 168 -25.87 6.04 -0.37
C TYR A 168 -25.44 4.60 -0.14
N GLN A 169 -24.42 4.16 -0.88
CA GLN A 169 -23.87 2.83 -0.69
C GLN A 169 -23.13 2.82 0.64
N LEU A 170 -23.68 2.09 1.62
CA LEU A 170 -23.01 1.85 2.88
C LEU A 170 -21.77 0.98 2.63
N LEU A 171 -20.66 1.39 3.22
CA LEU A 171 -19.46 0.59 3.28
C LEU A 171 -19.69 -0.52 4.31
N LYS A 172 -19.65 -1.77 3.86
CA LYS A 172 -19.72 -2.97 4.68
C LYS A 172 -18.49 -3.84 4.47
N SER A 173 -17.91 -4.35 5.54
CA SER A 173 -16.82 -5.31 5.46
C SER A 173 -16.79 -6.20 6.69
N SER A 174 -16.50 -7.48 6.47
CA SER A 174 -16.20 -8.46 7.50
C SER A 174 -14.71 -8.78 7.59
N THR A 175 -13.88 -8.14 6.77
CA THR A 175 -12.48 -8.50 6.56
C THR A 175 -11.58 -7.27 6.63
N PHE A 176 -10.61 -7.31 7.53
CA PHE A 176 -9.80 -6.16 7.91
C PHE A 176 -8.31 -6.49 7.95
N VAL A 177 -7.52 -5.51 7.55
CA VAL A 177 -6.08 -5.44 7.81
C VAL A 177 -5.86 -4.45 8.93
N ILE A 178 -5.13 -4.88 9.96
CA ILE A 178 -4.67 -4.01 11.03
C ILE A 178 -3.17 -3.88 10.90
N GLN A 179 -2.66 -2.67 10.81
CA GLN A 179 -1.24 -2.42 10.58
C GLN A 179 -0.72 -1.36 11.55
N LYS A 180 0.48 -1.55 12.10
CA LYS A 180 1.11 -0.52 12.93
C LYS A 180 1.43 0.69 12.06
N TYR A 181 0.97 1.86 12.49
CA TYR A 181 1.25 3.12 11.80
C TYR A 181 2.71 3.53 12.02
N ILE A 182 3.36 4.03 10.96
CA ILE A 182 4.70 4.61 11.01
C ILE A 182 4.54 6.08 11.44
N GLU A 183 4.91 6.36 12.69
CA GLU A 183 4.70 7.67 13.34
C GLU A 183 5.81 8.67 13.00
N LYS A 184 7.00 8.18 12.64
CA LYS A 184 8.15 8.98 12.21
C LYS A 184 8.47 8.76 10.73
N PRO A 185 7.65 9.31 9.82
CA PRO A 185 7.88 9.19 8.39
C PRO A 185 9.06 10.05 7.94
N LEU A 186 9.70 9.69 6.84
CA LEU A 186 10.49 10.65 6.08
C LEU A 186 9.52 11.69 5.49
N LEU A 187 9.89 12.97 5.59
CA LEU A 187 9.06 14.08 5.14
C LEU A 187 9.72 14.83 4.01
N ILE A 188 8.92 15.24 3.02
CA ILE A 188 9.35 16.15 1.96
C ILE A 188 8.66 17.50 2.18
N PHE A 189 9.44 18.56 2.41
CA PHE A 189 8.92 19.87 2.84
C PHE A 189 7.96 19.79 4.03
N GLY A 190 8.25 18.89 4.99
CA GLY A 190 7.40 18.66 6.16
C GLY A 190 6.11 17.87 5.88
N ARG A 191 5.89 17.36 4.68
CA ARG A 191 4.69 16.59 4.28
C ARG A 191 5.01 15.11 4.10
N LYS A 192 4.05 14.26 4.46
CA LYS A 192 4.14 12.81 4.30
C LYS A 192 4.10 12.44 2.81
N PHE A 193 4.81 11.40 2.40
CA PHE A 193 4.68 10.84 1.06
C PHE A 193 4.80 9.32 1.05
N ASP A 194 4.30 8.69 0.00
CA ASP A 194 4.57 7.29 -0.32
C ASP A 194 5.19 7.19 -1.73
N ILE A 195 5.77 6.04 -2.08
CA ILE A 195 6.41 5.79 -3.38
C ILE A 195 5.65 4.72 -4.15
N ARG A 196 5.26 5.04 -5.38
CA ARG A 196 4.70 4.11 -6.37
C ARG A 196 5.79 3.64 -7.32
N ILE A 197 6.02 2.33 -7.35
CA ILE A 197 6.90 1.65 -8.30
C ILE A 197 6.09 0.61 -9.09
N PHE A 198 6.45 0.38 -10.35
CA PHE A 198 5.76 -0.59 -11.21
C PHE A 198 6.58 -1.86 -11.40
N VAL A 199 5.91 -3.00 -11.33
CA VAL A 199 6.49 -4.34 -11.55
C VAL A 199 5.62 -5.07 -12.56
N PHE A 200 6.24 -5.69 -13.54
CA PHE A 200 5.56 -6.39 -14.63
C PHE A 200 5.93 -7.86 -14.64
N VAL A 201 4.95 -8.74 -14.82
CA VAL A 201 5.18 -10.17 -15.04
C VAL A 201 4.63 -10.54 -16.40
N ASN A 202 5.49 -10.97 -17.32
CA ASN A 202 5.09 -11.36 -18.68
C ASN A 202 4.59 -12.81 -18.75
N TYR A 203 4.19 -13.24 -19.95
CA TYR A 203 3.68 -14.58 -20.23
C TYR A 203 4.70 -15.72 -20.08
N ASN A 204 6.00 -15.41 -20.06
CA ASN A 204 7.07 -16.36 -19.78
C ASN A 204 7.44 -16.43 -18.29
N MET A 205 6.67 -15.75 -17.43
CA MET A 205 6.98 -15.58 -16.01
C MET A 205 8.27 -14.79 -15.75
N ASP A 206 8.77 -14.04 -16.75
CA ASP A 206 9.81 -13.04 -16.55
C ASP A 206 9.22 -11.86 -15.80
N CYS A 207 9.91 -11.45 -14.74
CA CYS A 207 9.55 -10.32 -13.91
C CYS A 207 10.47 -9.15 -14.20
N TYR A 208 9.88 -7.98 -14.32
CA TYR A 208 10.57 -6.73 -14.59
C TYR A 208 10.18 -5.66 -13.57
N ILE A 209 11.08 -4.75 -13.26
CA ILE A 209 10.81 -3.52 -12.51
C ILE A 209 11.00 -2.34 -13.45
N TYR A 210 10.08 -1.38 -13.41
CA TYR A 210 10.21 -0.18 -14.21
C TYR A 210 11.22 0.78 -13.56
N LYS A 211 12.17 1.32 -14.34
CA LYS A 211 13.20 2.24 -13.82
C LYS A 211 12.61 3.50 -13.19
N CYS A 212 11.51 3.99 -13.75
CA CYS A 212 10.83 5.19 -13.29
C CYS A 212 9.70 4.86 -12.32
N GLY A 213 9.34 5.85 -11.50
CA GLY A 213 8.21 5.80 -10.59
C GLY A 213 7.84 7.20 -10.17
N TYR A 214 7.05 7.31 -9.10
CA TYR A 214 6.71 8.59 -8.52
C TYR A 214 6.43 8.49 -7.03
N ILE A 215 6.55 9.62 -6.35
CA ILE A 215 6.00 9.78 -5.01
C ILE A 215 4.66 10.48 -5.05
N ARG A 216 3.80 10.16 -4.09
CA ARG A 216 2.54 10.86 -3.84
C ARG A 216 2.64 11.56 -2.51
N THR A 217 2.51 12.87 -2.50
CA THR A 217 2.66 13.70 -1.31
C THR A 217 1.30 14.03 -0.70
N ALA A 218 1.27 14.17 0.62
CA ALA A 218 0.13 14.72 1.34
C ALA A 218 0.05 16.23 1.04
N SER A 219 -1.16 16.80 1.02
CA SER A 219 -1.31 18.24 0.79
C SER A 219 -0.95 19.04 2.05
N GLN A 220 -1.05 18.47 3.25
CA GLN A 220 -0.85 19.18 4.51
C GLN A 220 0.44 18.75 5.23
N LEU A 221 0.98 19.65 6.06
CA LEU A 221 2.14 19.38 6.91
C LEU A 221 1.84 18.24 7.88
N PHE A 222 2.84 17.39 8.08
CA PHE A 222 2.73 16.24 8.96
C PHE A 222 2.65 16.67 10.42
N LYS A 223 1.58 16.25 11.10
CA LYS A 223 1.39 16.45 12.53
C LYS A 223 0.73 15.22 13.13
N ILE A 224 1.47 14.46 13.93
CA ILE A 224 0.98 13.20 14.49
C ILE A 224 -0.22 13.40 15.45
N GLY A 225 -0.28 14.54 16.15
CA GLY A 225 -1.39 14.89 17.03
C GLY A 225 -2.73 15.12 16.32
N ASP A 226 -2.75 15.25 14.98
CA ASP A 226 -3.97 15.40 14.18
C ASP A 226 -4.26 14.15 13.33
N PHE A 227 -4.13 12.96 13.94
CA PHE A 227 -4.25 11.68 13.26
C PHE A 227 -5.65 11.36 12.69
N GLN A 228 -6.66 12.18 12.99
CA GLN A 228 -7.99 12.07 12.37
C GLN A 228 -8.06 12.78 11.01
N ASN A 229 -7.15 13.70 10.72
CA ASN A 229 -7.12 14.44 9.46
C ASN A 229 -6.48 13.61 8.35
N GLN A 230 -7.33 13.05 7.48
CA GLN A 230 -6.91 12.18 6.40
C GLN A 230 -5.99 12.88 5.38
N PHE A 231 -6.07 14.21 5.23
CA PHE A 231 -5.21 14.96 4.29
C PHE A 231 -3.76 15.07 4.75
N ILE A 232 -3.48 14.82 6.04
CA ILE A 232 -2.14 14.71 6.60
C ILE A 232 -1.60 13.28 6.47
N HIS A 233 -2.46 12.28 6.72
CA HIS A 233 -2.01 10.91 6.98
C HIS A 233 -2.20 9.94 5.80
N LEU A 234 -3.03 10.24 4.81
CA LEU A 234 -3.28 9.41 3.63
C LEU A 234 -2.80 10.12 2.36
N THR A 235 -1.90 9.53 1.61
CA THR A 235 -1.25 10.14 0.43
C THR A 235 -1.92 9.77 -0.89
N ASN A 236 -2.98 8.94 -0.86
CA ASN A 236 -3.67 8.52 -2.08
C ASN A 236 -4.30 9.73 -2.78
N ASN A 237 -4.06 9.88 -4.10
CA ASN A 237 -4.60 10.98 -4.89
C ASN A 237 -6.15 11.07 -4.81
N ALA A 238 -6.83 9.92 -4.73
CA ALA A 238 -8.29 9.86 -4.58
C ALA A 238 -8.83 10.54 -3.30
N VAL A 239 -8.00 10.69 -2.27
CA VAL A 239 -8.30 11.46 -1.05
C VAL A 239 -7.77 12.89 -1.24
N GLN A 240 -6.51 13.02 -1.64
CA GLN A 240 -5.80 14.31 -1.69
C GLN A 240 -6.44 15.33 -2.64
N LYS A 241 -7.04 14.92 -3.75
CA LYS A 241 -7.73 15.83 -4.69
C LYS A 241 -8.90 16.62 -4.10
N TYR A 242 -9.35 16.25 -2.90
CA TYR A 242 -10.40 16.98 -2.16
C TYR A 242 -9.82 17.92 -1.08
N ALA A 243 -8.50 17.92 -0.88
CA ALA A 243 -7.84 18.88 0.00
C ALA A 243 -7.85 20.27 -0.65
N GLN A 244 -8.02 21.32 0.17
CA GLN A 244 -8.04 22.71 -0.31
C GLN A 244 -6.73 23.12 -0.98
N ASN A 245 -5.61 22.53 -0.58
CA ASN A 245 -4.27 22.84 -1.06
C ASN A 245 -3.67 21.74 -1.96
N TYR A 246 -4.53 20.93 -2.58
CA TYR A 246 -4.10 19.96 -3.59
C TYR A 246 -3.46 20.68 -4.78
N GLY A 247 -2.29 20.20 -5.20
CA GLY A 247 -1.53 20.77 -6.31
C GLY A 247 -0.79 22.07 -5.98
N GLN A 248 -0.85 22.57 -4.74
CA GLN A 248 -0.27 23.87 -4.38
C GLN A 248 1.27 23.87 -4.39
N PHE A 249 1.88 22.77 -3.94
CA PHE A 249 3.34 22.65 -3.81
C PHE A 249 3.99 22.04 -5.05
N GLU A 250 3.33 21.06 -5.66
CA GLU A 250 3.72 20.42 -6.90
C GLU A 250 2.49 19.95 -7.65
N ASP A 251 2.59 19.86 -8.97
CA ASP A 251 1.47 19.50 -9.84
C ASP A 251 0.88 18.13 -9.46
N GLY A 252 -0.40 18.13 -9.10
CA GLY A 252 -1.13 16.93 -8.66
C GLY A 252 -0.55 16.21 -7.44
N ASN A 253 0.23 16.88 -6.58
CA ASN A 253 0.88 16.27 -5.41
C ASN A 253 1.80 15.09 -5.77
N ILE A 254 2.46 15.17 -6.92
CA ILE A 254 3.28 14.09 -7.46
C ILE A 254 4.65 14.63 -7.86
N LEU A 255 5.69 13.89 -7.49
CA LEU A 255 7.07 14.14 -7.91
C LEU A 255 7.68 12.86 -8.47
N SER A 256 8.58 13.00 -9.44
CA SER A 256 9.40 11.90 -9.95
C SER A 256 10.42 11.41 -8.89
N LEU A 257 11.04 10.26 -9.14
CA LEU A 257 12.08 9.72 -8.25
C LEU A 257 13.35 10.59 -8.30
N GLU A 258 13.64 11.18 -9.46
CA GLU A 258 14.72 12.12 -9.70
C GLU A 258 14.48 13.41 -8.89
N GLN A 259 13.25 13.92 -8.89
CA GLN A 259 12.86 15.05 -8.06
C GLN A 259 12.97 14.70 -6.58
N LEU A 260 12.51 13.52 -6.14
CA LEU A 260 12.71 13.06 -4.75
C LEU A 260 14.19 13.09 -4.36
N GLN A 261 15.08 12.50 -5.17
CA GLN A 261 16.52 12.53 -4.92
C GLN A 261 17.03 13.97 -4.81
N SER A 262 16.66 14.82 -5.78
CA SER A 262 17.08 16.22 -5.79
C SER A 262 16.64 16.98 -4.53
N GLN A 263 15.40 16.78 -4.07
CA GLN A 263 14.87 17.44 -2.87
C GLN A 263 15.52 16.94 -1.58
N MET A 264 16.11 15.74 -1.60
CA MET A 264 16.77 15.14 -0.46
C MET A 264 18.29 15.35 -0.45
N ASN A 265 18.87 16.06 -1.43
CA ASN A 265 20.31 16.32 -1.50
C ASN A 265 20.86 17.09 -0.28
N GLN A 266 20.01 17.81 0.45
CA GLN A 266 20.36 18.47 1.72
C GLN A 266 20.57 17.49 2.89
N TYR A 267 20.21 16.22 2.73
CA TYR A 267 20.40 15.15 3.72
C TYR A 267 21.49 14.19 3.22
N PRO A 268 22.77 14.37 3.60
CA PRO A 268 23.89 13.61 3.02
C PRO A 268 23.79 12.09 3.19
N ALA A 269 23.04 11.63 4.19
CA ALA A 269 22.82 10.22 4.43
C ALA A 269 21.78 9.59 3.48
N PHE A 270 20.88 10.39 2.91
CA PHE A 270 19.86 9.94 1.96
C PHE A 270 20.45 9.77 0.56
N ASP A 271 20.26 8.58 0.01
CA ASP A 271 20.66 8.24 -1.35
C ASP A 271 19.63 7.26 -1.91
N PHE A 272 18.74 7.78 -2.75
CA PHE A 272 17.66 7.00 -3.32
C PHE A 272 18.22 5.88 -4.20
N TYR A 273 19.06 6.19 -5.17
CA TYR A 273 19.49 5.20 -6.15
C TYR A 273 20.56 4.23 -5.62
N GLY A 274 21.45 4.67 -4.73
CA GLY A 274 22.51 3.84 -4.17
C GLY A 274 22.10 3.03 -2.94
N LYS A 275 21.13 3.48 -2.13
CA LYS A 275 20.74 2.80 -0.88
C LYS A 275 19.28 2.36 -0.80
N ILE A 276 18.33 3.15 -1.32
CA ILE A 276 16.90 2.85 -1.22
C ILE A 276 16.42 1.94 -2.35
N TRP A 277 16.78 2.25 -3.59
CA TRP A 277 16.40 1.52 -4.79
C TRP A 277 16.83 0.05 -4.78
N PRO A 278 18.04 -0.32 -4.32
CA PRO A 278 18.41 -1.73 -4.14
C PRO A 278 17.46 -2.45 -3.17
N LYS A 279 17.11 -1.84 -2.03
CA LYS A 279 16.17 -2.41 -1.07
C LYS A 279 14.77 -2.59 -1.66
N ILE A 280 14.30 -1.62 -2.45
CA ILE A 280 13.03 -1.74 -3.18
C ILE A 280 13.06 -2.96 -4.11
N LYS A 281 14.13 -3.10 -4.91
CA LYS A 281 14.32 -4.25 -5.81
C LYS A 281 14.34 -5.58 -5.07
N ASP A 282 15.06 -5.66 -3.95
CA ASP A 282 15.12 -6.87 -3.12
C ASP A 282 13.74 -7.24 -2.58
N ILE A 283 12.97 -6.26 -2.09
CA ILE A 283 11.62 -6.50 -1.61
C ILE A 283 10.70 -6.99 -2.74
N CYS A 284 10.78 -6.38 -3.93
CA CYS A 284 10.03 -6.83 -5.11
C CYS A 284 10.40 -8.27 -5.51
N LEU A 285 11.69 -8.63 -5.47
CA LEU A 285 12.13 -10.01 -5.75
C LEU A 285 11.55 -10.98 -4.73
N MET A 286 11.62 -10.65 -3.43
CA MET A 286 11.10 -11.51 -2.37
C MET A 286 9.59 -11.70 -2.46
N THR A 287 8.83 -10.66 -2.79
CA THR A 287 7.37 -10.76 -2.94
C THR A 287 7.01 -11.65 -4.12
N LEU A 288 7.67 -11.48 -5.28
CA LEU A 288 7.47 -12.30 -6.48
C LEU A 288 7.82 -13.77 -6.21
N GLN A 289 8.97 -14.04 -5.59
CA GLN A 289 9.37 -15.40 -5.24
C GLN A 289 8.41 -16.05 -4.23
N SER A 290 7.87 -15.28 -3.28
CA SER A 290 6.91 -15.80 -2.28
C SER A 290 5.60 -16.31 -2.91
N VAL A 291 5.29 -15.89 -4.14
CA VAL A 291 4.10 -16.29 -4.88
C VAL A 291 4.38 -17.09 -6.14
N LYS A 292 5.64 -17.46 -6.42
CA LYS A 292 6.05 -18.19 -7.64
C LYS A 292 5.13 -19.37 -7.99
N LYS A 293 4.76 -20.19 -7.00
CA LYS A 293 3.89 -21.37 -7.20
C LYS A 293 2.39 -21.08 -7.23
N LYS A 294 1.99 -19.83 -6.94
CA LYS A 294 0.60 -19.39 -6.81
C LYS A 294 0.16 -18.41 -7.89
N ILE A 295 1.10 -17.66 -8.46
CA ILE A 295 0.80 -16.56 -9.40
C ILE A 295 0.15 -17.05 -10.69
N ASN A 296 0.51 -18.26 -11.15
CA ASN A 296 -0.11 -18.93 -12.29
C ASN A 296 -0.26 -20.44 -12.01
N SER A 297 -1.05 -20.81 -10.99
CA SER A 297 -1.25 -22.22 -10.59
C SER A 297 -1.89 -23.08 -11.68
N ASP A 298 -2.67 -22.47 -12.56
CA ASP A 298 -3.44 -23.14 -13.60
C ASP A 298 -2.67 -23.20 -14.94
N ASP A 299 -1.40 -22.79 -14.95
CA ASP A 299 -0.52 -22.73 -16.14
C ASP A 299 -1.17 -22.05 -17.35
N ARG A 300 -1.85 -20.91 -17.11
CA ARG A 300 -2.52 -20.14 -18.15
C ARG A 300 -1.47 -19.53 -19.07
N LYS A 301 -1.63 -19.75 -20.38
CA LYS A 301 -0.74 -19.22 -21.41
C LYS A 301 -1.12 -17.79 -21.78
N HIS A 302 -0.13 -17.02 -22.23
CA HIS A 302 -0.32 -15.67 -22.78
C HIS A 302 -0.95 -14.67 -21.79
N CYS A 303 -0.82 -14.91 -20.48
CA CYS A 303 -1.22 -13.96 -19.46
C CYS A 303 -0.03 -13.08 -19.06
N PHE A 304 -0.27 -11.80 -18.86
CA PHE A 304 0.69 -10.90 -18.23
C PHE A 304 -0.06 -10.02 -17.25
N GLU A 305 0.64 -9.47 -16.26
CA GLU A 305 0.03 -8.61 -15.24
C GLU A 305 1.00 -7.47 -14.89
N LEU A 306 0.44 -6.25 -14.80
CA LEU A 306 1.12 -5.06 -14.32
C LEU A 306 0.73 -4.80 -12.87
N PHE A 307 1.71 -4.68 -12.00
CA PHE A 307 1.52 -4.42 -10.57
C PHE A 307 2.03 -3.03 -10.18
N GLY A 308 1.31 -2.35 -9.29
CA GLY A 308 1.77 -1.15 -8.60
C GLY A 308 2.18 -1.48 -7.16
N TYR A 309 3.45 -1.31 -6.85
CA TYR A 309 3.99 -1.49 -5.51
C TYR A 309 4.03 -0.15 -4.78
N ASP A 310 3.52 -0.14 -3.55
CA ASP A 310 3.45 1.06 -2.72
C ASP A 310 4.43 0.90 -1.55
N PHE A 311 5.43 1.77 -1.52
CA PHE A 311 6.46 1.80 -0.48
C PHE A 311 6.36 3.05 0.38
N PHE A 312 6.92 2.95 1.57
CA PHE A 312 7.03 4.03 2.52
C PHE A 312 8.45 4.10 3.05
N ILE A 313 8.95 5.30 3.34
CA ILE A 313 10.27 5.51 3.94
C ILE A 313 10.09 6.21 5.29
N ASP A 314 10.73 5.69 6.33
CA ASP A 314 10.76 6.35 7.65
C ASP A 314 11.95 7.30 7.82
N GLU A 315 11.99 8.04 8.93
CA GLU A 315 13.06 9.01 9.21
C GLU A 315 14.47 8.40 9.23
N ASP A 316 14.58 7.09 9.50
CA ASP A 316 15.83 6.33 9.52
C ASP A 316 16.21 5.78 8.13
N PHE A 317 15.51 6.24 7.08
CA PHE A 317 15.66 5.79 5.69
C PHE A 317 15.42 4.29 5.49
N LYS A 318 14.58 3.68 6.31
CA LYS A 318 14.14 2.30 6.12
C LYS A 318 12.94 2.26 5.19
N VAL A 319 13.01 1.33 4.24
CA VAL A 319 11.96 1.07 3.25
C VAL A 319 10.98 0.05 3.80
N TRP A 320 9.69 0.36 3.66
CA TRP A 320 8.58 -0.46 4.09
C TRP A 320 7.64 -0.71 2.90
N LEU A 321 7.34 -1.97 2.60
CA LEU A 321 6.27 -2.34 1.68
C LEU A 321 4.91 -2.19 2.37
N ILE A 322 4.03 -1.39 1.77
CA ILE A 322 2.70 -1.12 2.30
C ILE A 322 1.67 -2.02 1.63
N GLU A 323 1.62 -2.00 0.30
CA GLU A 323 0.69 -2.80 -0.49
C GLU A 323 1.21 -3.09 -1.90
N ILE A 324 0.58 -4.07 -2.56
CA ILE A 324 0.80 -4.40 -3.97
C ILE A 324 -0.59 -4.40 -4.63
N ASN A 325 -0.75 -3.59 -5.66
CA ASN A 325 -1.98 -3.39 -6.41
C ASN A 325 -1.90 -4.15 -7.74
N SER A 326 -2.83 -5.07 -8.00
CA SER A 326 -2.93 -5.80 -9.28
C SER A 326 -3.57 -4.97 -10.40
N ASN A 327 -4.27 -3.89 -10.05
CA ASN A 327 -4.81 -2.94 -11.03
C ASN A 327 -4.32 -1.53 -10.67
N PRO A 328 -3.04 -1.21 -10.93
CA PRO A 328 -2.53 0.12 -10.66
C PRO A 328 -3.23 1.15 -11.55
N CYS A 329 -3.48 2.34 -10.98
CA CYS A 329 -4.11 3.43 -11.72
C CYS A 329 -3.13 3.99 -12.76
N LEU A 330 -3.59 4.10 -14.01
CA LEU A 330 -2.85 4.65 -15.16
C LEU A 330 -3.37 6.05 -15.56
N GLU A 331 -3.94 6.79 -14.61
CA GLU A 331 -4.49 8.12 -14.88
C GLU A 331 -3.35 9.14 -15.08
N GLU A 332 -3.45 9.93 -16.13
CA GLU A 332 -2.51 10.99 -16.51
C GLU A 332 -2.84 12.30 -15.77
N SER A 333 -2.93 12.24 -14.44
CA SER A 333 -3.52 13.31 -13.61
C SER A 333 -2.68 14.59 -13.48
N ASN A 334 -1.46 14.61 -14.01
CA ASN A 334 -0.53 15.73 -14.01
C ASN A 334 0.46 15.58 -15.18
N PHE A 335 1.27 16.61 -15.41
CA PHE A 335 2.22 16.63 -16.52
C PHE A 335 3.16 15.41 -16.53
N TYR A 336 3.81 15.10 -15.40
CA TYR A 336 4.75 13.97 -15.32
C TYR A 336 4.08 12.61 -15.59
N LEU A 337 2.87 12.39 -15.06
CA LEU A 337 2.15 11.14 -15.31
C LEU A 337 1.65 11.02 -16.76
N SER A 338 1.34 12.14 -17.42
CA SER A 338 1.00 12.15 -18.86
C SER A 338 2.15 11.69 -19.77
N GLN A 339 3.39 11.81 -19.29
CA GLN A 339 4.57 11.25 -19.96
C GLN A 339 4.85 9.81 -19.51
N LEU A 340 4.85 9.57 -18.19
CA LEU A 340 5.21 8.30 -17.59
C LEU A 340 4.30 7.15 -18.01
N MET A 341 2.98 7.34 -17.96
CA MET A 341 2.02 6.24 -18.18
C MET A 341 2.06 5.72 -19.61
N PRO A 342 1.97 6.57 -20.65
CA PRO A 342 2.06 6.10 -22.04
C PRO A 342 3.39 5.42 -22.33
N ARG A 343 4.53 6.00 -21.89
CA ARG A 343 5.86 5.42 -22.11
C ARG A 343 6.01 4.06 -21.41
N MET A 344 5.56 3.93 -20.17
CA MET A 344 5.61 2.66 -19.44
C MET A 344 4.83 1.54 -20.15
N ILE A 345 3.63 1.86 -20.64
CA ILE A 345 2.77 0.89 -21.34
C ILE A 345 3.33 0.52 -22.71
N ASP A 346 3.83 1.50 -23.48
CA ASP A 346 4.49 1.24 -24.76
C ASP A 346 5.72 0.33 -24.59
N ASP A 347 6.59 0.63 -23.63
CA ASP A 347 7.73 -0.21 -23.30
C ASP A 347 7.32 -1.60 -22.83
N MET A 348 6.22 -1.73 -22.07
CA MET A 348 5.69 -3.02 -21.63
C MET A 348 5.23 -3.87 -22.82
N PHE A 349 4.53 -3.27 -23.79
CA PHE A 349 4.05 -4.00 -24.98
C PHE A 349 5.19 -4.48 -25.87
N LYS A 350 6.27 -3.69 -26.01
CA LYS A 350 7.49 -4.12 -26.74
C LYS A 350 8.08 -5.43 -26.22
N ILE A 351 8.01 -5.70 -24.90
CA ILE A 351 8.54 -6.93 -24.26
C ILE A 351 7.46 -7.97 -23.94
N SER A 352 6.24 -7.79 -24.43
CA SER A 352 5.13 -8.70 -24.21
C SER A 352 4.32 -8.96 -25.47
N LEU A 353 3.36 -8.11 -25.80
CA LEU A 353 2.48 -8.28 -26.95
C LEU A 353 3.23 -8.32 -28.28
N ASP A 354 4.17 -7.40 -28.50
CA ASP A 354 4.92 -7.31 -29.76
C ASP A 354 5.82 -8.52 -30.01
N GLN A 355 6.16 -9.27 -28.94
CA GLN A 355 6.92 -10.52 -29.03
C GLN A 355 6.04 -11.69 -29.51
N LEU A 356 4.72 -11.63 -29.26
CA LEU A 356 3.76 -12.65 -29.67
C LEU A 356 3.10 -12.33 -31.02
N PHE A 357 2.87 -11.05 -31.28
CA PHE A 357 2.17 -10.56 -32.46
C PHE A 357 3.09 -9.65 -33.26
N THR A 358 3.73 -10.22 -34.28
CA THR A 358 4.60 -9.45 -35.15
C THR A 358 3.80 -8.40 -35.92
N LYS A 359 4.42 -7.23 -36.11
CA LYS A 359 3.80 -6.12 -36.84
C LYS A 359 3.49 -6.56 -38.28
N PRO A 360 2.30 -6.27 -38.83
CA PRO A 360 1.99 -6.56 -40.22
C PRO A 360 2.99 -5.91 -41.18
N ASN A 361 3.29 -6.60 -42.28
CA ASN A 361 4.17 -6.09 -43.33
C ASN A 361 3.68 -4.71 -43.84
N GLY A 362 4.57 -3.72 -43.89
CA GLY A 362 4.26 -2.35 -44.34
C GLY A 362 3.84 -1.36 -43.24
N TYR A 363 3.68 -1.80 -41.98
CA TYR A 363 3.31 -0.90 -40.87
C TYR A 363 4.47 -0.02 -40.36
N ALA A 364 5.71 -0.35 -40.73
CA ALA A 364 6.92 0.35 -40.27
C ALA A 364 7.00 1.84 -40.68
N ASN A 365 6.20 2.27 -41.68
CA ASN A 365 6.26 3.62 -42.26
C ASN A 365 5.25 4.62 -41.65
N LYS A 366 4.44 4.23 -40.66
CA LYS A 366 3.59 5.17 -39.92
C LYS A 366 4.39 5.75 -38.76
N ILE A 367 4.30 7.08 -38.57
CA ILE A 367 4.99 7.85 -37.52
C ILE A 367 5.03 7.04 -36.22
N GLN A 368 6.22 6.62 -35.80
CA GLN A 368 6.40 6.02 -34.48
C GLN A 368 6.17 7.14 -33.47
N GLN A 369 5.02 7.13 -32.82
CA GLN A 369 4.74 8.02 -31.71
C GLN A 369 5.82 7.79 -30.65
N LYS A 370 6.62 8.82 -30.38
CA LYS A 370 7.62 8.77 -29.32
C LYS A 370 6.96 9.17 -28.01
N PHE A 371 7.09 8.30 -27.00
CA PHE A 371 6.65 8.58 -25.64
C PHE A 371 7.87 8.90 -24.79
N THR A 372 8.17 10.18 -24.61
CA THR A 372 9.39 10.62 -23.91
C THR A 372 9.11 10.83 -22.43
N ILE A 373 10.12 10.57 -21.60
CA ILE A 373 10.13 10.97 -20.17
C ILE A 373 11.40 11.80 -19.99
N ASP A 374 11.25 12.98 -19.40
CA ASP A 374 12.37 13.89 -19.19
C ASP A 374 13.52 13.20 -18.43
N GLY A 375 14.73 13.28 -18.99
CA GLY A 375 15.94 12.68 -18.40
C GLY A 375 16.15 11.19 -18.68
N GLN A 376 15.23 10.52 -19.40
CA GLN A 376 15.39 9.13 -19.82
C GLN A 376 15.78 9.04 -21.30
N ASN A 377 16.47 7.96 -21.68
CA ASN A 377 16.81 7.71 -23.06
C ASN A 377 15.59 7.12 -23.81
N ASP A 378 15.21 7.70 -24.94
CA ASP A 378 14.04 7.28 -25.72
C ASP A 378 14.23 5.95 -26.47
N ASP A 379 15.47 5.57 -26.73
CA ASP A 379 15.79 4.36 -27.49
C ASP A 379 15.94 3.12 -26.60
N GLU A 380 15.93 3.29 -25.27
CA GLU A 380 15.97 2.17 -24.32
C GLU A 380 14.58 1.77 -23.82
N ASN A 381 14.40 0.47 -23.57
CA ASN A 381 13.25 -0.01 -22.81
C ASN A 381 13.51 0.19 -21.31
N LEU A 382 12.60 0.86 -20.61
CA LEU A 382 12.76 1.19 -19.20
C LEU A 382 12.33 0.07 -18.24
N TRP A 383 11.85 -1.07 -18.74
CA TRP A 383 11.65 -2.29 -17.94
C TRP A 383 12.96 -3.05 -17.72
N GLN A 384 13.42 -3.10 -16.48
CA GLN A 384 14.61 -3.87 -16.10
C GLN A 384 14.22 -5.29 -15.68
N PHE A 385 14.79 -6.28 -16.36
CA PHE A 385 14.63 -7.68 -15.98
C PHE A 385 15.14 -7.93 -14.55
N MET A 386 14.38 -8.68 -13.76
CA MET A 386 14.69 -9.04 -12.38
C MET A 386 14.96 -10.53 -12.22
N ILE A 387 13.99 -11.38 -12.63
CA ILE A 387 14.03 -12.83 -12.43
C ILE A 387 13.01 -13.50 -13.37
N ASN A 388 13.29 -14.73 -13.80
CA ASN A 388 12.27 -15.60 -14.37
C ASN A 388 11.74 -16.56 -13.30
N LEU A 389 10.44 -16.52 -13.00
CA LEU A 389 9.83 -17.35 -11.97
C LEU A 389 9.61 -18.81 -12.41
N SER A 390 9.66 -19.15 -13.69
CA SER A 390 9.60 -20.55 -14.15
C SER A 390 10.90 -21.31 -13.83
N LEU A 391 12.06 -20.63 -13.90
CA LEU A 391 13.35 -21.24 -13.65
C LEU A 391 13.55 -21.57 -12.17
N ASN A 392 13.97 -22.80 -11.87
CA ASN A 392 14.43 -23.17 -10.53
C ASN A 392 15.84 -22.61 -10.34
N ASN A 393 15.98 -21.54 -9.56
CA ASN A 393 17.29 -21.04 -9.13
C ASN A 393 17.92 -22.01 -8.11
N ASN A 394 18.37 -23.17 -8.59
CA ASN A 394 19.29 -24.06 -7.86
C ASN A 394 20.75 -23.71 -8.14
N ASN A 395 21.03 -22.72 -8.98
CA ASN A 395 22.39 -22.23 -9.16
C ASN A 395 22.68 -21.16 -8.09
N LYS A 396 23.16 -21.64 -6.95
CA LYS A 396 24.09 -20.86 -6.13
C LYS A 396 25.17 -20.32 -7.07
N GLN A 397 25.38 -19.01 -7.04
CA GLN A 397 26.55 -18.38 -7.64
C GLN A 397 27.79 -19.11 -7.11
N ASN A 398 28.58 -19.66 -8.03
CA ASN A 398 30.00 -19.95 -7.81
C ASN A 398 30.78 -18.67 -8.01
#